data_AF-A0A3D4B2R3-F1
#
_entry.id   AF-A0A3D4B2R3-F1
#
_cell.length_a   1.000
_cell.length_b   1.000
_cell.length_c   1.000
_cell.angle_alpha   90.00
_cell.angle_beta   90.00
_cell.angle_gamma   90.00
#
_symmetry.space_group_name_H-M   'P 1'
#
loop_
_entity.id
_entity.type
_entity.pdbx_description
1 polymer ?
#
loop_
_entity_poly.entity_id
_entity_poly.type
_entity_poly.pdbx_seq_one_letter_code
_entity_poly.pdbx_strand_id
1 'polypeptide(L)'
;RVDLAEAWHRLDYDVAVQGNLDPIILFSSPDVIRKRAEAILHKADGKAGHIFNLGHGILPGTPEDHVIALVDAVHEMGTNQQ
;
A
#
# COMPACT_ATOMS: atom_id res chain seq x y z
N ARG A 1 -12.10 2.14 5.18
CA ARG A 1 -10.95 1.25 5.51
C ARG A 1 -10.37 1.68 6.84
N VAL A 2 -9.74 0.77 7.60
CA VAL A 2 -9.10 1.11 8.89
C VAL A 2 -7.76 1.80 8.61
N ASP A 3 -7.37 2.78 9.42
CA ASP A 3 -6.05 3.40 9.32
C ASP A 3 -4.93 2.39 9.67
N LEU A 4 -3.86 2.35 8.87
CA LEU A 4 -2.79 1.36 9.05
C LEU A 4 -2.05 1.56 10.38
N ALA A 5 -1.70 2.81 10.71
CA ALA A 5 -0.92 3.11 11.90
C ALA A 5 -1.73 2.86 13.17
N GLU A 6 -3.00 3.27 13.17
CA GLU A 6 -3.93 2.99 14.28
C GLU A 6 -4.15 1.48 14.48
N ALA A 7 -4.39 0.75 13.39
CA ALA A 7 -4.60 -0.70 13.46
C ALA A 7 -3.37 -1.43 14.01
N TRP A 8 -2.17 -1.06 13.54
CA TRP A 8 -0.94 -1.69 13.98
C TRP A 8 -0.58 -1.34 15.42
N HIS A 9 -0.83 -0.08 15.83
CA HIS A 9 -0.68 0.36 17.21
C HIS A 9 -1.56 -0.45 18.18
N ARG A 10 -2.82 -0.73 17.80
CA ARG A 10 -3.75 -1.55 18.60
C ARG A 10 -3.33 -3.01 18.75
N LEU A 11 -2.36 -3.46 17.96
CA LEU A 11 -1.77 -4.80 18.02
C LEU A 11 -0.38 -4.77 18.68
N ASP A 12 -0.03 -3.66 19.33
CA ASP A 12 1.26 -3.41 19.99
C ASP A 12 2.49 -3.62 19.08
N TYR A 13 2.28 -3.59 17.76
CA TYR A 13 3.28 -3.94 16.74
C TYR A 13 3.83 -5.38 16.84
N ASP A 14 3.20 -6.27 17.60
CA ASP A 14 3.67 -7.64 17.85
C ASP A 14 3.47 -8.59 16.66
N VAL A 15 2.65 -8.19 15.68
CA VAL A 15 2.36 -8.99 14.48
C VAL A 15 2.57 -8.16 13.22
N ALA A 16 2.90 -8.86 12.13
CA ALA A 16 2.90 -8.27 10.80
C ALA A 16 1.48 -7.88 10.37
N VAL A 17 1.37 -6.80 9.60
CA VAL A 17 0.11 -6.31 9.04
C VAL A 17 0.17 -6.28 7.51
N GLN A 18 -0.96 -6.59 6.87
CA GLN A 18 -1.08 -6.57 5.42
C GLN A 18 -2.17 -5.61 4.95
N GLY A 19 -1.88 -4.83 3.89
CA GLY A 19 -2.84 -3.91 3.28
C GLY A 19 -2.25 -2.51 3.05
N ASN A 20 -3.08 -1.48 2.84
CA ASN A 20 -4.55 -1.50 2.81
C ASN A 20 -5.10 -0.53 1.74
N LEU A 21 -4.46 -0.46 0.56
CA LEU A 21 -4.82 0.47 -0.51
C LEU A 21 -6.17 0.14 -1.16
N ASP A 22 -7.02 1.16 -1.36
CA ASP A 22 -8.31 0.99 -2.03
C ASP A 22 -8.16 0.64 -3.52
N PRO A 23 -8.72 -0.48 -4.02
CA PRO A 23 -8.55 -0.89 -5.40
C PRO A 23 -9.16 0.13 -6.37
N ILE A 24 -10.11 0.97 -5.93
CA ILE A 24 -10.65 2.07 -6.75
C ILE A 24 -9.54 3.05 -7.17
N ILE A 25 -8.48 3.19 -6.37
CA ILE A 25 -7.35 4.06 -6.70
C ILE A 25 -6.65 3.63 -8.00
N LEU A 26 -6.71 2.34 -8.35
CA LEU A 26 -6.09 1.84 -9.59
C LEU A 26 -6.77 2.34 -10.87
N PHE A 27 -7.92 3.00 -10.78
CA PHE A 27 -8.55 3.71 -11.90
C PHE A 27 -8.12 5.19 -12.03
N SER A 28 -7.29 5.68 -11.11
CA SER A 28 -6.73 7.04 -11.15
C SER A 28 -5.46 7.09 -12.00
N SER A 29 -4.90 8.28 -12.22
CA SER A 29 -3.61 8.41 -12.91
C SER A 29 -2.46 7.76 -12.11
N PRO A 30 -1.36 7.33 -12.78
CA PRO A 30 -0.17 6.80 -12.11
C PRO A 30 0.37 7.70 -10.99
N ASP A 31 0.34 9.02 -11.18
CA ASP A 31 0.76 9.98 -10.14
C ASP A 31 -0.09 9.89 -8.86
N VAL A 32 -1.41 9.71 -9.02
CA VAL A 32 -2.32 9.54 -7.88
C VAL A 32 -2.07 8.20 -7.21
N ILE A 33 -1.89 7.14 -7.99
CA ILE A 33 -1.57 5.80 -7.48
C ILE A 33 -0.30 5.86 -6.62
N ARG A 34 0.78 6.45 -7.15
CA ARG A 34 2.05 6.62 -6.44
C ARG A 34 1.88 7.39 -5.14
N LYS A 35 1.23 8.55 -5.16
CA LYS A 35 0.98 9.38 -3.95
C LYS A 35 0.17 8.62 -2.89
N ARG A 36 -0.77 7.78 -3.30
CA ARG A 36 -1.57 6.98 -2.36
C ARG A 36 -0.76 5.82 -1.78
N ALA A 37 0.12 5.19 -2.56
CA ALA A 37 1.05 4.19 -2.07
C ALA A 37 2.04 4.80 -1.05
N GLU A 38 2.65 5.92 -1.39
CA GLU A 38 3.55 6.69 -0.51
C GLU A 38 2.88 7.02 0.83
N ALA A 39 1.64 7.53 0.80
CA ALA A 39 0.91 7.86 2.02
C ALA A 39 0.63 6.65 2.94
N ILE A 40 0.53 5.44 2.39
CA ILE A 40 0.37 4.21 3.19
C ILE A 40 1.73 3.75 3.73
N LEU A 41 2.78 3.78 2.90
CA LEU A 41 4.14 3.44 3.33
C LEU A 41 4.64 4.38 4.45
N HIS A 42 4.33 5.67 4.38
CA HIS A 42 4.62 6.62 5.47
C HIS A 42 3.95 6.24 6.79
N LYS A 43 2.76 5.62 6.75
CA LYS A 43 2.09 5.14 7.97
C LYS A 43 2.76 3.91 8.57
N ALA A 44 3.43 3.11 7.75
CA ALA A 44 4.27 2.02 8.23
C ALA A 44 5.56 2.52 8.89
N ASP A 45 5.99 3.75 8.60
CA ASP A 45 7.09 4.44 9.28
C ASP A 45 8.39 3.60 9.30
N GLY A 46 8.68 2.95 8.17
CA GLY A 46 9.87 2.10 7.99
C GLY A 46 9.93 0.85 8.89
N LYS A 47 8.86 0.52 9.62
CA LYS A 47 8.83 -0.63 10.52
C LYS A 47 8.81 -1.94 9.74
N ALA A 48 9.59 -2.92 10.19
CA ALA A 48 9.51 -4.27 9.66
C ALA A 48 8.13 -4.89 9.96
N GLY A 49 7.60 -5.70 9.04
CA GLY A 49 6.32 -6.39 9.22
C GLY A 49 5.13 -5.76 8.51
N HIS A 50 5.32 -4.71 7.70
CA HIS A 50 4.28 -4.23 6.78
C HIS A 50 4.39 -4.94 5.43
N ILE A 51 3.33 -5.65 5.04
CA ILE A 51 3.16 -6.19 3.69
C ILE A 51 2.17 -5.29 2.96
N PHE A 52 2.66 -4.47 2.03
CA PHE A 52 1.76 -3.64 1.22
C PHE A 52 0.81 -4.53 0.42
N ASN A 53 -0.49 -4.21 0.47
CA ASN A 53 -1.48 -4.90 -0.35
C ASN A 53 -2.69 -3.99 -0.57
N LEU A 54 -3.53 -4.39 -1.51
CA LEU A 54 -4.90 -3.93 -1.56
C LEU A 54 -5.66 -4.49 -0.34
N GLY A 55 -6.68 -3.77 0.10
CA GLY A 55 -7.60 -4.25 1.15
C GLY A 55 -8.82 -4.97 0.60
N HIS A 56 -8.89 -5.15 -0.73
CA HIS A 56 -9.83 -6.04 -1.42
C HIS A 56 -9.21 -6.45 -2.75
N GLY A 57 -9.84 -7.38 -3.48
CA GLY A 57 -9.34 -7.81 -4.78
C GLY A 57 -9.26 -6.67 -5.81
N ILE A 58 -8.41 -6.85 -6.81
CA ILE A 58 -8.40 -6.01 -8.02
C ILE A 58 -9.78 -6.09 -8.67
N LEU A 59 -10.25 -4.95 -9.18
CA LEU A 59 -11.56 -4.84 -9.80
C LEU A 59 -11.46 -5.16 -11.31
N PRO A 60 -12.48 -5.79 -11.91
CA PRO A 60 -12.53 -5.97 -13.35
C PRO A 60 -12.41 -4.64 -14.09
N GLY A 61 -11.61 -4.61 -15.16
CA GLY A 61 -11.36 -3.41 -15.95
C GLY A 61 -10.30 -2.47 -15.38
N THR A 62 -9.66 -2.80 -14.25
CA THR A 62 -8.46 -2.10 -13.79
C THR A 62 -7.37 -2.17 -14.87
N PRO A 63 -6.79 -1.04 -15.32
CA PRO A 63 -5.71 -1.04 -16.30
C PRO A 63 -4.47 -1.75 -15.77
N GLU A 64 -3.85 -2.61 -16.58
CA GLU A 64 -2.66 -3.37 -16.20
C GLU A 64 -1.47 -2.44 -15.88
N ASP A 65 -1.23 -1.43 -16.71
CA ASP A 65 -0.16 -0.44 -16.51
C ASP A 65 -0.29 0.32 -15.18
N HIS A 66 -1.51 0.45 -14.65
CA HIS A 66 -1.74 1.08 -13.35
C HIS A 66 -1.39 0.16 -12.19
N VAL A 67 -1.57 -1.15 -12.36
CA VAL A 67 -1.10 -2.16 -11.39
C VAL A 67 0.42 -2.19 -11.39
N ILE A 68 1.05 -2.17 -12.57
CA ILE A 68 2.51 -2.10 -12.71
C ILE A 68 3.04 -0.85 -12.01
N ALA A 69 2.45 0.32 -12.29
CA ALA A 69 2.83 1.58 -11.65
C ALA A 69 2.71 1.54 -10.11
N LEU A 70 1.70 0.83 -9.56
CA LEU A 70 1.59 0.62 -8.13
C LEU A 70 2.74 -0.24 -7.58
N VAL A 71 3.02 -1.37 -8.24
CA VAL A 71 4.07 -2.31 -7.81
C VAL A 71 5.43 -1.62 -7.84
N ASP A 72 5.75 -0.92 -8.93
CA ASP A 72 7.01 -0.19 -9.08
C ASP A 72 7.15 0.89 -8.02
N ALA A 73 6.08 1.67 -7.78
CA ALA A 73 6.05 2.69 -6.73
C ALA A 73 6.33 2.11 -5.34
N VAL A 74 5.68 0.98 -5.00
CA VAL A 74 5.87 0.32 -3.69
C VAL A 74 7.28 -0.20 -3.52
N HIS A 75 7.86 -0.81 -4.56
CA HIS A 75 9.24 -1.32 -4.52
C HIS A 75 10.27 -0.19 -4.46
N GLU A 76 10.08 0.92 -5.17
CA GLU A 76 11.00 2.06 -5.17
C GLU A 76 11.02 2.79 -3.82
N MET A 77 9.86 2.95 -3.18
CA MET A 77 9.72 3.70 -1.92
C MET A 77 9.82 2.82 -0.67
N GLY A 78 9.67 1.51 -0.80
CA GLY A 78 9.78 0.56 0.29
C GLY A 78 11.20 0.53 0.87
N THR A 79 11.32 0.46 2.19
CA THR A 79 12.58 0.68 2.90
C THR A 79 13.59 -0.48 2.84
N ASN A 80 13.31 -1.56 2.09
CA ASN A 80 14.19 -2.71 1.96
C ASN A 80 14.48 -3.03 0.47
N GLN A 81 15.38 -2.26 -0.13
CA GLN A 81 16.08 -2.63 -1.36
C GLN A 81 17.59 -2.73 -1.08
N GLN A 82 17.98 -3.64 -0.17
CA GLN A 82 19.33 -4.19 -0.05
C GLN A 82 19.25 -5.65 0.38
#